data_AF-A0A538RDH3-F1
#
_entry.id   AF-A0A538RDH3-F1
#
_cell.length_a   1.000
_cell.length_b   1.000
_cell.length_c   1.000
_cell.angle_alpha   90.00
_cell.angle_beta   90.00
_cell.angle_gamma   90.00
#
_symmetry.space_group_name_H-M   'P 1'
#
loop_
_entity.id
_entity.type
_entity.pdbx_description
1 polymer ?
#
loop_
_entity_poly.entity_id
_entity_poly.type
_entity_poly.pdbx_seq_one_letter_code
_entity_poly.pdbx_strand_id
1 'polypeptide(L)'
;MPRPDLGTPPAERALVIGCGALARELLEVTARIPGLEVACLPPDLHNRPGGIPGAVRRRIAEARRDGFERIFVAYADCGTGGLLEPVLAEAGVERLPGAHCYEVFAGS
;
A
#
# COMPACT_ATOMS: atom_id res chain seq x y z
N MET A 1 42.68 18.20 0.23
CA MET A 1 41.97 17.11 -0.47
C MET A 1 40.49 17.39 -0.37
N PRO A 2 39.75 17.50 -1.49
CA PRO A 2 38.30 17.66 -1.42
C PRO A 2 37.69 16.40 -0.80
N ARG A 3 36.71 16.59 0.09
CA ARG A 3 35.96 15.47 0.71
C ARG A 3 35.12 14.81 -0.39
N PRO A 4 35.03 13.47 -0.44
CA PRO A 4 34.11 12.81 -1.37
C PRO A 4 32.70 13.30 -1.07
N ASP A 5 31.92 13.60 -2.12
CA ASP A 5 30.49 13.72 -1.94
C ASP A 5 29.99 12.36 -1.47
N LEU A 6 29.39 12.36 -0.28
CA LEU A 6 28.55 11.26 0.15
C LEU A 6 27.17 11.68 -0.35
N GLY A 7 26.92 11.44 -1.64
CA GLY A 7 25.62 11.69 -2.25
C GLY A 7 24.51 11.23 -1.32
N THR A 8 23.49 12.09 -1.14
CA THR A 8 22.30 11.76 -0.35
C THR A 8 21.84 10.37 -0.78
N PRO A 9 21.74 9.39 0.14
CA PRO A 9 21.26 8.07 -0.24
C PRO A 9 19.93 8.25 -0.97
N PRO A 10 19.68 7.52 -2.07
CA PRO A 10 18.40 7.62 -2.76
C PRO A 10 17.31 7.47 -1.69
N ALA A 11 16.40 8.46 -1.63
CA ALA A 11 15.35 8.46 -0.62
C ALA A 11 14.64 7.11 -0.70
N GLU A 12 14.82 6.29 0.33
CA GLU A 12 14.32 4.92 0.40
C GLU A 12 12.86 4.89 -0.04
N ARG A 13 12.62 4.35 -1.25
CA ARG A 13 11.33 4.42 -1.94
C ARG A 13 10.35 3.52 -1.23
N ALA A 14 9.23 4.09 -0.80
CA ALA A 14 8.13 3.39 -0.19
C ALA A 14 6.92 3.39 -1.12
N LEU A 15 6.15 2.31 -1.11
CA LEU A 15 4.89 2.21 -1.84
C LEU A 15 3.72 1.95 -0.89
N VAL A 16 2.64 2.71 -1.06
CA VAL A 16 1.33 2.39 -0.48
C VAL A 16 0.45 1.74 -1.55
N ILE A 17 -0.03 0.53 -1.28
CA ILE A 17 -0.99 -0.18 -2.11
C ILE A 17 -2.39 0.07 -1.54
N GLY A 18 -3.18 0.88 -2.22
CA GLY A 18 -4.46 1.39 -1.74
C GLY A 18 -5.70 0.79 -2.41
N CYS A 19 -6.86 0.99 -1.79
CA CYS A 19 -8.14 0.78 -2.45
C CYS A 19 -8.42 1.89 -3.47
N GLY A 20 -8.81 1.52 -4.70
CA GLY A 20 -9.20 2.48 -5.73
C GLY A 20 -10.39 3.37 -5.36
N ALA A 21 -11.24 2.94 -4.41
CA ALA A 21 -12.33 3.75 -3.89
C ALA A 21 -11.87 4.96 -3.07
N LEU A 22 -10.62 4.92 -2.56
CA LEU A 22 -10.00 6.00 -1.78
C LEU A 22 -8.80 6.63 -2.50
N ALA A 23 -8.71 6.44 -3.82
CA ALA A 23 -7.51 6.82 -4.56
C ALA A 23 -7.19 8.30 -4.45
N ARG A 24 -8.23 9.15 -4.49
CA ARG A 24 -8.08 10.60 -4.38
C ARG A 24 -7.53 10.99 -3.01
N GLU A 25 -8.14 10.46 -1.96
CA GLU A 25 -7.82 10.74 -0.57
C GLU A 25 -6.40 10.26 -0.25
N LEU A 26 -6.05 9.04 -0.68
CA LEU A 26 -4.70 8.50 -0.52
C LEU A 26 -3.66 9.37 -1.21
N LEU A 27 -3.91 9.78 -2.47
CA LEU A 27 -3.01 10.69 -3.18
C LEU A 27 -2.87 12.04 -2.46
N GLU A 28 -3.97 12.61 -1.96
CA GLU A 28 -3.95 13.88 -1.25
C GLU A 28 -3.13 13.82 0.05
N VAL A 29 -3.29 12.76 0.87
CA VAL A 29 -2.57 12.64 2.15
C VAL A 29 -1.10 12.27 1.97
N THR A 30 -0.74 11.53 0.91
CA THR A 30 0.65 11.13 0.66
C THR A 30 1.44 12.13 -0.17
N ALA A 31 0.80 13.08 -0.86
CA ALA A 31 1.45 14.01 -1.80
C ALA A 31 2.63 14.80 -1.21
N ARG A 32 2.63 14.99 0.12
CA ARG A 32 3.66 15.76 0.84
C ARG A 32 4.74 14.90 1.47
N ILE A 33 4.71 13.58 1.28
CA ILE A 33 5.68 12.65 1.87
C ILE A 33 6.74 12.29 0.80
N PRO A 34 7.97 12.84 0.88
CA PRO A 34 9.00 12.56 -0.11
C PRO A 34 9.37 11.08 -0.15
N GLY A 35 9.51 10.52 -1.36
CA GLY A 35 9.88 9.11 -1.55
C GLY A 35 8.74 8.12 -1.32
N LEU A 36 7.51 8.59 -1.05
CA LEU A 36 6.32 7.75 -0.95
C LEU A 36 5.51 7.80 -2.25
N GLU A 37 5.28 6.64 -2.84
CA GLU A 37 4.42 6.45 -4.01
C GLU A 37 3.12 5.76 -3.61
N VAL A 38 2.05 6.01 -4.36
CA VAL A 38 0.75 5.35 -4.17
C VAL A 38 0.37 4.61 -5.43
N ALA A 39 -0.03 3.35 -5.28
CA ALA A 39 -0.66 2.59 -6.33
C ALA A 39 -2.00 2.04 -5.83
N CYS A 40 -3.07 2.37 -6.54
CA CYS A 40 -4.40 1.89 -6.18
C CYS A 40 -4.78 0.66 -7.01
N LEU A 41 -5.40 -0.31 -6.35
CA LEU A 41 -6.03 -1.45 -7.01
C LEU A 41 -7.40 -1.06 -7.58
N PRO A 42 -7.95 -1.81 -8.58
CA PRO A 42 -9.24 -1.49 -9.18
C PRO A 42 -10.35 -1.33 -8.13
N PRO A 43 -11.20 -0.28 -8.22
CA PRO A 43 -12.26 -0.01 -7.25
C PRO A 43 -13.30 -1.14 -7.20
N ASP A 44 -13.53 -1.86 -8.30
CA ASP A 44 -14.46 -2.98 -8.38
C ASP A 44 -14.16 -4.13 -7.41
N LEU A 45 -12.92 -4.24 -6.93
CA LEU A 45 -12.55 -5.24 -5.92
C LEU A 45 -13.26 -5.00 -4.59
N HIS A 46 -13.66 -3.76 -4.31
CA HIS A 46 -14.46 -3.42 -3.14
C HIS A 46 -15.82 -4.14 -3.14
N ASN A 47 -16.41 -4.34 -4.32
CA ASN A 47 -17.69 -5.04 -4.49
C ASN A 47 -17.52 -6.56 -4.65
N ARG A 48 -16.28 -7.05 -4.75
CA ARG A 48 -15.92 -8.46 -4.94
C ARG A 48 -14.71 -8.82 -4.08
N PRO A 49 -14.87 -8.86 -2.74
CA PRO A 49 -13.75 -8.86 -1.82
C PRO A 49 -12.85 -10.11 -1.94
N GLY A 50 -13.38 -11.25 -2.39
CA GLY A 50 -12.59 -12.46 -2.62
C GLY A 50 -11.40 -12.28 -3.59
N GLY A 51 -11.41 -11.24 -4.44
CA GLY A 51 -10.29 -10.92 -5.33
C GLY A 51 -9.18 -10.08 -4.68
N ILE A 52 -9.42 -9.45 -3.53
CA ILE A 52 -8.48 -8.53 -2.88
C ILE A 52 -7.17 -9.23 -2.52
N PRO A 53 -7.14 -10.41 -1.85
CA PRO A 53 -5.88 -11.02 -1.42
C PRO A 53 -4.96 -11.34 -2.60
N GLY A 54 -5.51 -11.87 -3.69
CA GLY A 54 -4.75 -12.17 -4.91
C GLY A 54 -4.23 -10.92 -5.61
N ALA A 55 -5.02 -9.85 -5.66
CA ALA A 55 -4.61 -8.58 -6.25
C ALA A 55 -3.50 -7.90 -5.44
N VAL A 56 -3.63 -7.88 -4.10
CA VAL A 56 -2.61 -7.35 -3.19
C VAL A 56 -1.31 -8.15 -3.31
N ARG A 57 -1.37 -9.49 -3.24
CA ARG A 57 -0.19 -10.36 -3.40
C ARG A 57 0.58 -10.05 -4.67
N ARG A 58 -0.13 -9.97 -5.81
CA ARG A 58 0.47 -9.66 -7.11
C ARG A 58 1.15 -8.29 -7.10
N ARG A 59 0.48 -7.27 -6.56
CA ARG A 59 1.01 -5.90 -6.54
C ARG A 59 2.23 -5.75 -5.63
N ILE A 60 2.29 -6.47 -4.51
CA ILE A 60 3.48 -6.55 -3.64
C ILE A 60 4.67 -7.15 -4.41
N ALA A 61 4.45 -8.26 -5.12
CA ALA A 61 5.50 -8.90 -5.91
C ALA A 61 6.02 -7.98 -7.04
N GLU A 62 5.12 -7.25 -7.71
CA GLU A 62 5.49 -6.22 -8.68
C GLU A 62 6.33 -5.10 -8.03
N ALA A 63 5.88 -4.56 -6.90
CA ALA A 63 6.61 -3.49 -6.19
C ALA A 63 8.04 -3.91 -5.81
N ARG A 64 8.24 -5.14 -5.36
CA ARG A 64 9.59 -5.65 -5.04
C ARG A 64 10.47 -5.71 -6.28
N ARG A 65 9.92 -6.10 -7.44
CA ARG A 65 10.66 -6.09 -8.71
C ARG A 65 10.99 -4.68 -9.18
N ASP A 66 10.13 -3.71 -8.86
CA ASP A 66 10.33 -2.28 -9.16
C ASP A 66 11.32 -1.59 -8.19
N GLY A 67 11.86 -2.34 -7.21
CA GLY A 67 12.88 -1.85 -6.27
C GLY A 67 12.32 -1.10 -5.06
N PHE A 68 11.03 -1.27 -4.71
CA PHE A 68 10.50 -0.72 -3.47
C PHE A 68 10.98 -1.55 -2.27
N GLU A 69 11.69 -0.89 -1.35
CA GLU A 69 12.22 -1.51 -0.13
C GLU A 69 11.16 -1.57 0.96
N ARG A 70 10.24 -0.59 0.97
CA ARG A 70 9.12 -0.52 1.90
C ARG A 70 7.79 -0.56 1.17
N ILE A 71 6.89 -1.40 1.64
CA ILE A 71 5.55 -1.54 1.10
C ILE A 71 4.57 -1.49 2.27
N PHE A 72 3.51 -0.71 2.11
CA PHE A 72 2.39 -0.60 3.04
C PHE A 72 1.08 -0.88 2.29
N VAL A 73 0.11 -1.50 2.95
CA VAL A 73 -1.19 -1.79 2.35
C VAL A 73 -2.27 -0.89 2.97
N ALA A 74 -2.71 0.11 2.22
CA ALA A 74 -3.86 0.95 2.58
C ALA A 74 -5.19 0.31 2.12
N TYR A 75 -5.36 -0.95 2.51
CA TYR A 75 -6.60 -1.72 2.36
C TYR A 75 -6.99 -2.22 3.76
N ALA A 76 -8.22 -1.94 4.17
CA ALA A 76 -8.82 -2.63 5.32
C ALA A 76 -9.18 -4.09 4.94
N ASP A 77 -9.86 -4.85 5.80
CA ASP A 77 -10.37 -6.17 5.39
C ASP A 77 -11.33 -6.05 4.19
N CYS A 78 -12.20 -5.04 4.22
CA CYS A 78 -13.16 -4.73 3.15
C CYS A 78 -14.05 -5.95 2.78
N GLY A 79 -14.35 -6.83 3.74
CA GLY A 79 -15.22 -8.00 3.56
C GLY A 79 -14.51 -9.27 3.09
N THR A 80 -13.17 -9.34 3.19
CA THR A 80 -12.44 -10.58 2.87
C THR A 80 -12.60 -11.65 3.94
N GLY A 81 -13.07 -11.28 5.14
CA GLY A 81 -13.25 -12.21 6.24
C GLY A 81 -11.93 -12.71 6.83
N GLY A 82 -10.88 -11.88 6.79
CA GLY A 82 -9.57 -12.22 7.32
C GLY A 82 -8.63 -12.91 6.31
N LEU A 83 -8.99 -12.98 5.04
CA LEU A 83 -8.19 -13.66 4.01
C LEU A 83 -6.99 -12.82 3.53
N LEU A 84 -6.95 -11.53 3.87
CA LEU A 84 -5.84 -10.66 3.52
C LEU A 84 -4.64 -10.87 4.47
N GLU A 85 -4.88 -11.20 5.74
CA GLU A 85 -3.88 -11.36 6.79
C GLU A 85 -2.80 -12.40 6.46
N PRO A 86 -3.13 -13.62 5.98
CA PRO A 86 -2.12 -14.60 5.59
C PRO A 86 -1.22 -14.08 4.46
N VAL A 87 -1.78 -13.38 3.47
CA VAL A 87 -1.02 -12.80 2.36
C VAL A 87 -0.04 -11.75 2.85
N LEU A 88 -0.47 -10.90 3.77
CA LEU A 88 0.36 -9.85 4.37
C LEU A 88 1.46 -10.43 5.26
N ALA A 89 1.14 -11.45 6.06
CA ALA A 89 2.10 -12.15 6.90
C ALA A 89 3.18 -12.86 6.07
N GLU A 90 2.79 -13.58 5.01
CA GLU A 90 3.73 -14.20 4.05
C GLU A 90 4.63 -13.16 3.39
N ALA A 91 4.09 -11.99 3.09
CA ALA A 91 4.84 -10.89 2.51
C ALA A 91 5.68 -10.12 3.53
N GLY A 92 5.43 -10.21 4.83
CA GLY A 92 6.03 -9.34 5.84
C GLY A 92 5.66 -7.86 5.62
N VAL A 93 4.42 -7.59 5.23
CA VAL A 93 3.89 -6.26 4.94
C VAL A 93 2.73 -5.95 5.89
N GLU A 94 2.66 -4.72 6.38
CA GLU A 94 1.57 -4.26 7.25
C GLU A 94 0.44 -3.58 6.48
N ARG A 95 -0.78 -3.60 7.03
CA ARG A 95 -1.94 -2.90 6.49
C ARG A 95 -2.53 -1.88 7.46
N LEU A 96 -3.31 -0.94 6.91
CA LEU A 96 -4.20 -0.12 7.72
C LEU A 96 -5.17 -1.02 8.52
N PRO A 97 -5.36 -0.77 9.82
CA PRO A 97 -6.34 -1.49 10.63
C PRO A 97 -7.78 -1.17 10.17
N GLY A 98 -8.78 -1.92 10.63
CA GLY A 98 -10.20 -1.68 10.32
C GLY A 98 -10.86 -2.78 9.48
N ALA A 99 -12.19 -2.83 9.53
CA ALA A 99 -13.02 -3.82 8.81
C ALA A 99 -13.41 -3.31 7.42
N HIS A 100 -13.64 -2.01 7.23
CA HIS A 100 -13.88 -1.41 5.92
C HIS A 100 -12.99 -0.21 5.64
N CYS A 101 -12.62 -0.04 4.38
CA CYS A 101 -11.73 1.01 3.94
C CYS A 101 -12.39 2.40 4.17
N TYR A 102 -13.72 2.49 4.06
CA TYR A 102 -14.49 3.70 4.39
C TYR A 102 -14.56 4.01 5.89
N GLU A 103 -14.54 3.01 6.78
CA GLU A 103 -14.48 3.24 8.24
C GLU A 103 -13.17 3.92 8.62
N VAL A 104 -12.06 3.47 7.99
CA VAL A 104 -10.74 4.09 8.16
C VAL A 104 -10.73 5.53 7.67
N PHE A 105 -11.39 5.83 6.56
CA PHE A 105 -11.55 7.21 6.09
C PHE A 105 -12.43 8.06 7.01
N ALA A 106 -13.50 7.46 7.56
CA ALA A 106 -14.43 8.13 8.48
C ALA A 106 -13.88 8.27 9.92
N GLY A 107 -12.77 7.64 10.25
CA GLY A 107 -12.11 7.71 11.56
C GLY A 107 -12.81 6.91 12.67
N SER A 108 -13.47 5.81 12.32
CA SER A 108 -14.22 4.94 13.25
C SER A 108 -13.55 3.61 13.52
#